data_AF-A0A355UW09-F1
#
_entry.id   AF-A0A355UW09-F1
#
_cell.length_a   1.000
_cell.length_b   1.000
_cell.length_c   1.000
_cell.angle_alpha   90.00
_cell.angle_beta   90.00
_cell.angle_gamma   90.00
#
_symmetry.space_group_name_H-M   'P 1'
#
loop_
_entity.id
_entity.type
_entity.pdbx_description
1 polymer ?
#
loop_
_entity_poly.entity_id
_entity_poly.type
_entity_poly.pdbx_seq_one_letter_code
_entity_poly.pdbx_strand_id
1 'polypeptide(L)'
;MPLVQDIFVQGKTVPEATRILSKAYSSYLAKPRISIGVAKFRPLRVTVMGQVDHPGTFAFEESPTISEAIANAGGLTKRARRNEIKIVEPDGSSRNCDLDQLLSGKEERLQEGTVIEVKEIWGPDLDQTILLISTMIGAAVVLIRR
;
A
#
# COMPACT_ATOMS: atom_id res chain seq x y z
N MET A 1 41.14 -0.52 4.53
CA MET A 1 40.72 -1.53 3.53
C MET A 1 40.14 -2.74 4.24
N PRO A 2 39.09 -3.40 3.72
CA PRO A 2 38.51 -4.61 4.31
C PRO A 2 39.47 -5.82 4.19
N LEU A 3 39.43 -6.72 5.18
CA LEU A 3 40.36 -7.87 5.29
C LEU A 3 39.95 -9.09 4.45
N VAL A 4 38.71 -9.12 3.98
CA VAL A 4 38.16 -10.16 3.09
C VAL A 4 37.40 -9.49 1.95
N GLN A 5 37.34 -10.17 0.80
CA GLN A 5 36.50 -9.79 -0.33
C GLN A 5 35.00 -9.91 0.01
N ASP A 6 34.16 -9.38 -0.89
CA ASP A 6 32.71 -9.46 -0.79
C ASP A 6 32.24 -10.93 -0.70
N ILE A 7 31.34 -11.21 0.25
CA ILE A 7 30.80 -12.56 0.49
C ILE A 7 29.29 -12.53 0.24
N PHE A 8 28.83 -13.38 -0.66
CA PHE A 8 27.41 -13.58 -0.93
C PHE A 8 26.74 -14.34 0.23
N VAL A 9 25.78 -13.68 0.88
CA VAL A 9 24.99 -14.24 2.01
C VAL A 9 23.49 -14.28 1.72
N GLN A 10 23.08 -14.08 0.47
CA GLN A 10 21.68 -14.12 0.07
C GLN A 10 21.07 -15.51 0.34
N GLY A 11 19.88 -15.55 0.94
CA GLY A 11 19.18 -16.79 1.29
C GLY A 11 19.81 -17.56 2.45
N LYS A 12 20.78 -16.99 3.18
CA LYS A 12 21.36 -17.60 4.39
C LYS A 12 20.74 -17.01 5.64
N THR A 13 20.55 -17.86 6.64
CA THR A 13 20.16 -17.42 7.97
C THR A 13 21.34 -16.72 8.67
N VAL A 14 21.05 -15.91 9.70
CA VAL A 14 22.09 -15.21 10.48
C VAL A 14 23.18 -16.17 11.03
N PRO A 15 22.84 -17.35 11.59
CA PRO A 15 23.86 -18.32 12.02
C PRO A 15 24.72 -18.88 10.89
N GLU A 16 24.13 -19.12 9.71
CA GLU A 16 24.85 -19.62 8.54
C GLU A 16 25.83 -18.57 7.99
N ALA A 17 25.37 -17.32 7.87
CA ALA A 17 26.23 -16.20 7.48
C ALA A 17 27.39 -16.03 8.46
N THR A 18 27.13 -16.18 9.78
CA THR A 18 28.15 -16.14 10.82
C THR A 18 29.23 -17.19 10.61
N ARG A 19 28.84 -18.42 10.26
CA ARG A 19 29.78 -19.52 10.00
C ARG A 19 30.63 -19.25 8.75
N ILE A 20 30.02 -18.77 7.68
CA ILE A 20 30.71 -18.43 6.42
C ILE A 20 31.76 -17.34 6.69
N LEU A 21 31.37 -16.28 7.39
CA LEU A 21 32.26 -15.19 7.74
C LEU A 21 33.38 -15.64 8.70
N SER A 22 33.05 -16.44 9.71
CA SER A 22 34.07 -16.96 10.64
C SER A 22 35.15 -17.78 9.93
N LYS A 23 34.76 -18.56 8.90
CA LYS A 23 35.69 -19.32 8.06
C LYS A 23 36.50 -18.42 7.11
N ALA A 24 35.91 -17.37 6.56
CA ALA A 24 36.64 -16.43 5.71
C ALA A 24 37.69 -15.62 6.50
N TYR A 25 37.38 -15.28 7.76
CA TYR A 25 38.27 -14.52 8.63
C TYR A 25 39.28 -15.37 9.41
N SER A 26 39.14 -16.70 9.47
CA SER A 26 40.06 -17.56 10.23
C SER A 26 41.51 -17.54 9.70
N SER A 27 41.69 -17.19 8.42
CA SER A 27 43.01 -17.02 7.80
C SER A 27 43.74 -15.75 8.27
N TYR A 28 43.00 -14.81 8.87
CA TYR A 28 43.51 -13.51 9.33
C TYR A 28 43.38 -13.32 10.84
N LEU A 29 42.51 -14.07 11.52
CA LEU A 29 42.23 -13.97 12.94
C LEU A 29 42.20 -15.37 13.57
N ALA A 30 42.98 -15.58 14.64
CA ALA A 30 43.06 -16.87 15.33
C ALA A 30 41.75 -17.29 16.04
N LYS A 31 40.95 -16.31 16.50
CA LYS A 31 39.63 -16.51 17.13
C LYS A 31 38.69 -15.33 16.83
N PRO A 32 38.10 -15.26 15.61
CA PRO A 32 37.22 -14.16 15.24
C PRO A 32 35.89 -14.26 16.01
N ARG A 33 35.54 -13.24 16.80
CA ARG A 33 34.18 -13.05 17.33
C ARG A 33 33.44 -12.11 16.38
N ILE A 34 32.52 -12.64 15.60
CA ILE A 34 31.75 -11.89 14.60
C ILE A 34 30.30 -11.80 15.08
N SER A 35 29.78 -10.57 15.18
CA SER A 35 28.36 -10.30 15.43
C SER A 35 27.75 -9.75 14.14
N ILE A 36 26.63 -10.33 13.71
CA ILE A 36 25.92 -9.92 12.51
C ILE A 36 24.54 -9.44 12.90
N GLY A 37 24.22 -8.21 12.52
CA GLY A 37 22.88 -7.63 12.60
C GLY A 37 22.40 -7.27 11.19
N VAL A 38 21.09 -7.35 10.97
CA VAL A 38 20.47 -6.85 9.73
C VAL A 38 20.47 -5.33 9.82
N ALA A 39 21.30 -4.67 9.00
CA ALA A 39 21.55 -3.24 9.13
C ALA A 39 20.38 -2.36 8.66
N LYS A 40 19.61 -2.79 7.65
CA LYS A 40 18.45 -2.06 7.13
C LYS A 40 17.42 -3.04 6.56
N PHE A 41 16.20 -3.00 7.09
CA PHE A 41 15.04 -3.58 6.42
C PHE A 41 14.63 -2.60 5.32
N ARG A 42 14.48 -3.07 4.07
CA ARG A 42 13.94 -2.22 3.00
C ARG A 42 12.41 -2.22 3.19
N PRO A 43 11.81 -1.09 3.59
CA PRO A 43 10.38 -1.08 3.86
C PRO A 43 9.62 -1.32 2.56
N LEU A 44 8.60 -2.18 2.65
CA LEU A 44 7.73 -2.49 1.53
C LEU A 44 6.82 -1.28 1.27
N ARG A 45 6.75 -0.85 0.02
CA ARG A 45 5.96 0.31 -0.37
C ARG A 45 4.69 -0.11 -1.10
N VAL A 46 3.54 0.34 -0.61
CA VAL A 46 2.23 0.17 -1.26
C VAL A 46 1.67 1.56 -1.55
N THR A 47 1.12 1.74 -2.75
CA THR A 47 0.48 3.01 -3.12
C THR A 47 -1.03 2.86 -3.02
N VAL A 48 -1.69 3.76 -2.32
CA VAL A 48 -3.15 3.81 -2.19
C VAL A 48 -3.64 5.11 -2.79
N MET A 49 -4.59 5.04 -3.72
CA MET A 49 -5.13 6.18 -4.43
C MET A 49 -6.63 6.04 -4.71
N GLY A 50 -7.27 7.16 -5.08
CA GLY A 50 -8.71 7.23 -5.30
C GLY A 50 -9.46 7.71 -4.05
N GLN A 51 -10.63 7.12 -3.80
CA GLN A 51 -11.55 7.55 -2.73
C GLN A 51 -11.15 7.02 -1.34
N VAL A 52 -9.98 7.45 -0.87
CA VAL A 52 -9.47 7.26 0.50
C VAL A 52 -9.23 8.63 1.15
N ASP A 53 -9.17 8.69 2.47
CA ASP A 53 -9.01 9.96 3.19
C ASP A 53 -7.64 10.61 2.90
N HIS A 54 -6.58 9.80 2.84
CA HIS A 54 -5.22 10.21 2.59
C HIS A 54 -4.59 9.37 1.47
N PRO A 55 -4.73 9.75 0.19
CA PRO A 55 -4.05 9.05 -0.90
C PRO A 55 -2.54 9.29 -0.83
N GLY A 56 -1.75 8.25 -1.11
CA GLY A 56 -0.30 8.33 -1.06
C GLY A 56 0.40 6.97 -1.07
N THR A 57 1.73 6.99 -0.98
CA THR A 57 2.55 5.78 -0.83
C THR A 57 2.90 5.58 0.65
N PHE A 58 2.58 4.41 1.16
CA PHE A 58 2.78 4.00 2.54
C PHE A 58 3.89 2.95 2.62
N ALA A 59 4.69 3.03 3.68
CA ALA A 59 5.83 2.17 3.92
C ALA A 59 5.52 1.22 5.08
N PHE A 60 5.74 -0.08 4.87
CA PHE A 60 5.44 -1.14 5.82
C PHE A 60 6.69 -1.95 6.15
N GLU A 61 6.80 -2.39 7.41
CA GLU A 61 7.90 -3.27 7.85
C GLU A 61 7.72 -4.71 7.38
N GLU A 62 6.49 -5.14 7.10
CA GLU A 62 6.18 -6.46 6.55
C GLU A 62 5.11 -6.33 5.46
N SER A 63 4.82 -7.42 4.75
CA SER A 63 3.80 -7.44 3.69
C SER A 63 2.41 -7.16 4.28
N PRO A 64 1.83 -5.97 4.03
CA PRO A 64 0.57 -5.58 4.62
C PRO A 64 -0.58 -6.27 3.89
N THR A 65 -1.75 -6.32 4.53
CA THR A 65 -3.00 -6.66 3.84
C THR A 65 -3.63 -5.44 3.17
N ILE A 66 -4.68 -5.67 2.37
CA ILE A 66 -5.46 -4.61 1.71
C ILE A 66 -6.12 -3.71 2.75
N SER A 67 -6.71 -4.28 3.80
CA SER A 67 -7.38 -3.50 4.85
C SER A 67 -6.38 -2.67 5.66
N GLU A 68 -5.20 -3.19 5.96
CA GLU A 68 -4.13 -2.46 6.64
C GLU A 68 -3.64 -1.27 5.82
N ALA A 69 -3.47 -1.46 4.51
CA ALA A 69 -3.08 -0.39 3.60
C ALA A 69 -4.14 0.71 3.52
N ILE A 70 -5.42 0.34 3.43
CA ILE A 70 -6.54 1.28 3.43
C ILE A 70 -6.68 2.00 4.78
N ALA A 71 -6.48 1.29 5.90
CA ALA A 71 -6.51 1.87 7.24
C ALA A 71 -5.40 2.90 7.44
N ASN A 72 -4.18 2.63 6.93
CA ASN A 72 -3.08 3.60 6.94
C ASN A 72 -3.38 4.84 6.08
N ALA A 73 -4.16 4.67 5.02
CA ALA A 73 -4.68 5.78 4.21
C ALA A 73 -5.85 6.54 4.88
N GLY A 74 -6.14 6.30 6.16
CA GLY A 74 -7.24 6.96 6.91
C GLY A 74 -8.61 6.35 6.65
N GLY A 75 -8.69 5.23 5.93
CA GLY A 75 -9.93 4.56 5.57
C GLY A 75 -10.54 5.07 4.27
N LEU A 76 -11.69 4.50 3.92
CA LEU A 76 -12.45 4.84 2.72
C LEU A 76 -13.26 6.13 2.94
N THR A 77 -13.38 6.98 1.91
CA THR A 77 -14.29 8.13 1.97
C THR A 77 -15.75 7.68 1.89
N LYS A 78 -16.69 8.57 2.25
CA LYS A 78 -18.14 8.31 2.11
C LYS A 78 -18.57 8.04 0.66
N ARG A 79 -17.78 8.51 -0.31
CA ARG A 79 -18.05 8.34 -1.75
C ARG A 79 -17.34 7.11 -2.34
N ALA A 80 -16.61 6.33 -1.54
CA ALA A 80 -15.90 5.16 -1.99
C ALA A 80 -16.82 3.95 -2.25
N ARG A 81 -16.57 3.22 -3.34
CA ARG A 81 -17.18 1.91 -3.59
C ARG A 81 -16.38 0.82 -2.89
N ARG A 82 -16.96 0.23 -1.82
CA ARG A 82 -16.33 -0.86 -1.06
C ARG A 82 -16.19 -2.15 -1.88
N ASN A 83 -17.10 -2.37 -2.82
CA ASN A 83 -17.18 -3.55 -3.67
C ASN A 83 -16.37 -3.44 -4.98
N GLU A 84 -15.76 -2.28 -5.27
CA GLU A 84 -14.99 -2.02 -6.48
C GLU A 84 -13.62 -1.43 -6.15
N ILE A 85 -12.82 -2.18 -5.38
CA ILE A 85 -11.42 -1.84 -5.16
C ILE A 85 -10.58 -2.56 -6.20
N LYS A 86 -9.86 -1.80 -7.01
CA LYS A 86 -8.97 -2.34 -8.03
C LYS A 86 -7.56 -2.43 -7.46
N ILE A 87 -6.97 -3.61 -7.56
CA ILE A 87 -5.60 -3.89 -7.14
C ILE A 87 -4.79 -4.11 -8.40
N VAL A 88 -3.69 -3.38 -8.52
CA VAL A 88 -2.73 -3.51 -9.62
C VAL A 88 -1.42 -4.00 -9.03
N GLU A 89 -1.05 -5.23 -9.38
CA GLU A 89 0.19 -5.84 -8.92
C GLU A 89 1.38 -5.35 -9.76
N PRO A 90 2.61 -5.50 -9.26
CA PRO A 90 3.82 -5.04 -9.97
C PRO A 90 4.05 -5.69 -11.33
N ASP A 91 3.49 -6.88 -11.56
CA ASP A 91 3.55 -7.60 -12.84
C ASP A 91 2.59 -7.03 -13.90
N GLY A 92 1.80 -6.01 -13.54
CA GLY A 92 0.79 -5.40 -14.39
C GLY A 92 -0.54 -6.13 -14.40
N SER A 93 -0.68 -7.24 -13.68
CA SER A 93 -1.97 -7.88 -13.46
C SER A 93 -2.85 -6.96 -12.62
N SER A 94 -4.15 -6.95 -12.94
CA SER A 94 -5.11 -6.19 -12.15
C SER A 94 -6.35 -7.02 -11.87
N ARG A 95 -6.88 -6.86 -10.66
CA ARG A 95 -8.06 -7.56 -10.18
C ARG A 95 -8.94 -6.61 -9.39
N ASN A 96 -10.25 -6.85 -9.45
CA ASN A 96 -11.20 -6.16 -8.59
C ASN A 96 -11.50 -7.03 -7.38
N CYS A 97 -11.62 -6.39 -6.22
CA CYS A 97 -11.93 -7.03 -4.96
C CYS A 97 -13.02 -6.26 -4.22
N ASP A 98 -13.79 -7.01 -3.46
CA ASP A 98 -14.79 -6.49 -2.54
C ASP A 98 -14.19 -6.46 -1.13
N LEU A 99 -14.11 -5.27 -0.54
CA LEU A 99 -13.55 -5.09 0.79
C LEU A 99 -14.36 -5.85 1.85
N ASP A 100 -15.67 -5.91 1.72
CA ASP A 100 -16.52 -6.57 2.73
C ASP A 100 -16.29 -8.10 2.73
N GLN A 101 -15.97 -8.67 1.55
CA GLN A 101 -15.57 -10.07 1.42
C GLN A 101 -14.16 -10.34 1.96
N LEU A 102 -13.24 -9.38 1.81
CA LEU A 102 -11.89 -9.49 2.36
C LEU A 102 -11.90 -9.47 3.88
N LEU A 103 -12.66 -8.55 4.48
CA LEU A 103 -12.79 -8.42 5.94
C LEU A 103 -13.45 -9.63 6.59
N SER A 104 -14.35 -10.32 5.87
CA SER A 104 -15.05 -11.52 6.35
C SER A 104 -14.32 -12.84 6.01
N GLY A 105 -13.31 -12.78 5.16
CA GLY A 105 -12.58 -13.93 4.64
C GLY A 105 -11.11 -13.93 5.02
N LYS A 106 -10.30 -14.64 4.23
CA LYS A 106 -8.84 -14.62 4.35
C LYS A 106 -8.28 -13.52 3.45
N GLU A 107 -7.74 -12.47 4.06
CA GLU A 107 -7.07 -11.40 3.31
C GLU A 107 -5.73 -11.87 2.72
N GLU A 108 -5.48 -11.45 1.49
CA GLU A 108 -4.22 -11.66 0.82
C GLU A 108 -3.20 -10.58 1.21
N ARG A 109 -1.93 -10.98 1.27
CA ARG A 109 -0.82 -10.06 1.56
C ARG A 109 -0.31 -9.42 0.28
N LEU A 110 -0.06 -8.12 0.36
CA LEU A 110 0.39 -7.29 -0.75
C LEU A 110 1.90 -7.40 -0.97
N GLN A 111 2.32 -7.18 -2.22
CA GLN A 111 3.70 -7.18 -2.64
C GLN A 111 4.27 -5.75 -2.70
N GLU A 112 5.61 -5.65 -2.77
CA GLU A 112 6.26 -4.35 -2.96
C GLU A 112 5.89 -3.78 -4.33
N GLY A 113 5.38 -2.55 -4.35
CA GLY A 113 4.98 -1.86 -5.58
C GLY A 113 3.52 -2.08 -5.98
N THR A 114 2.73 -2.84 -5.21
CA THR A 114 1.29 -2.96 -5.45
C THR A 114 0.60 -1.60 -5.31
N VAL A 115 -0.37 -1.34 -6.19
CA VAL A 115 -1.18 -0.13 -6.21
C VAL A 115 -2.64 -0.48 -5.95
N ILE A 116 -3.25 0.17 -4.96
CA ILE A 116 -4.65 0.06 -4.60
C ILE A 116 -5.38 1.30 -5.12
N GLU A 117 -6.33 1.08 -6.02
CA GLU A 117 -7.17 2.12 -6.60
C GLU A 117 -8.61 1.94 -6.11
N VAL A 118 -9.10 2.89 -5.33
CA VAL A 118 -10.46 2.89 -4.79
C VAL A 118 -11.36 3.73 -5.69
N LYS A 119 -12.35 3.10 -6.32
CA LYS A 119 -13.30 3.80 -7.19
C LYS A 119 -14.35 4.60 -6.42
N GLU A 120 -14.84 5.63 -7.08
CA GLU A 120 -15.95 6.45 -6.59
C GLU A 120 -17.31 5.85 -6.95
N ILE A 121 -18.30 6.08 -6.07
CA ILE A 121 -19.71 5.84 -6.37
C ILE A 121 -20.09 6.84 -7.47
N TRP A 122 -20.15 6.39 -8.73
CA TRP A 122 -20.76 7.20 -9.78
C TRP A 122 -22.20 7.53 -9.41
N GLY A 123 -22.42 8.80 -9.10
CA GLY A 123 -23.73 9.42 -8.89
C GLY A 123 -23.57 10.92 -9.13
N PRO A 124 -24.59 11.60 -9.67
CA PRO A 124 -24.54 13.05 -9.82
C PRO A 124 -24.30 13.69 -8.45
N ASP A 125 -23.37 14.66 -8.38
CA ASP A 125 -23.15 15.45 -7.17
C ASP A 125 -24.46 16.18 -6.86
N LEU A 126 -25.21 15.67 -5.88
CA LEU A 126 -26.57 16.12 -5.57
C LEU A 126 -26.58 17.58 -5.08
N ASP A 127 -25.46 18.05 -4.53
CA ASP A 127 -25.28 19.43 -4.09
C ASP A 127 -25.33 20.39 -5.29
N GLN A 128 -24.72 20.02 -6.42
CA GLN A 128 -24.80 20.83 -7.65
C GLN A 128 -26.17 20.75 -8.33
N THR A 129 -26.85 19.60 -8.24
CA THR A 129 -28.15 19.40 -8.89
C THR A 129 -29.27 20.19 -8.20
N ILE A 130 -29.27 20.25 -6.87
CA ILE A 130 -30.23 21.03 -6.08
C ILE A 130 -30.08 22.54 -6.38
N LEU A 131 -28.84 23.02 -6.54
CA LEU A 131 -28.57 24.43 -6.88
C LEU A 131 -29.17 24.82 -8.23
N LEU A 132 -29.03 23.96 -9.24
CA LEU A 132 -29.58 24.17 -10.58
C LEU A 132 -31.11 24.20 -10.58
N ILE A 133 -31.75 23.28 -9.87
CA ILE A 133 -33.23 23.23 -9.77
C ILE A 133 -33.76 24.48 -9.05
N SER A 134 -33.12 24.91 -7.96
CA SER A 134 -33.53 26.13 -7.24
C SER A 134 -33.45 27.40 -8.10
N THR A 135 -32.44 27.50 -8.96
CA THR A 135 -32.24 28.63 -9.87
C THR A 135 -33.31 28.65 -10.97
N MET A 136 -33.63 27.48 -11.53
CA MET A 136 -34.67 27.34 -12.54
C MET A 136 -36.07 27.65 -11.98
N ILE A 137 -36.38 27.18 -10.78
CA ILE A 137 -37.65 27.50 -10.10
C ILE A 137 -37.70 29.00 -9.77
N GLY A 138 -36.61 29.59 -9.27
CA GLY A 138 -36.53 31.04 -9.00
C GLY A 138 -36.78 31.89 -10.24
N ALA A 139 -36.15 31.55 -11.37
CA ALA A 139 -36.36 32.24 -12.64
C ALA A 139 -37.80 32.08 -13.18
N ALA A 140 -38.38 30.87 -13.06
CA ALA A 140 -39.76 30.62 -13.47
C ALA A 140 -40.78 31.39 -12.61
N VAL A 141 -40.57 31.48 -11.29
CA VAL A 141 -41.41 32.28 -10.37
C VAL A 141 -41.32 33.77 -10.68
N VAL A 142 -40.15 34.28 -11.08
CA VAL A 142 -39.95 35.69 -11.47
C VAL A 142 -40.68 36.01 -12.79
N LEU A 143 -40.79 35.05 -13.71
CA LEU A 143 -41.47 35.24 -15.00
C LEU A 143 -43.00 35.27 -14.91
N ILE A 144 -43.62 34.74 -13.85
CA ILE A 144 -45.09 34.70 -13.67
C ILE A 144 -45.62 35.97 -12.96
N ARG A 145 -44.75 36.90 -12.53
CA ARG A 145 -45.12 38.12 -11.78
C ARG A 145 -45.13 39.43 -12.60
N ARG A 146 -45.39 39.37 -13.91
CA ARG A 146 -45.63 40.56 -14.75
C ARG A 146 -46.99 40.52 -15.44
#